data_AF-A0A5A7T6V6-F1
#
_entry.id   AF-A0A5A7T6V6-F1
#
_cell.length_a   1.000
_cell.length_b   1.000
_cell.length_c   1.000
_cell.angle_alpha   90.00
_cell.angle_beta   90.00
_cell.angle_gamma   90.00
#
_symmetry.space_group_name_H-M   'P 1'
#
loop_
_entity.id
_entity.type
_entity.pdbx_description
1 polymer ?
#
loop_
_entity_poly.entity_id
_entity_poly.type
_entity_poly.pdbx_seq_one_letter_code
_entity_poly.pdbx_strand_id
1 'polypeptide(L)'
;MDPAQRSFVQKQWSKDEINIISATVAFGMVGINKPNVRFVIHHSLPKSIEGYHQECGRAGRDGMPSSRVLYYSYSDYIRVKHMISQGATEQSPLVSYCENDVDCRRLLQLVHFGEKFDPGIARKHKPRSLPLGGDKPCSSLPAPSVFTPSFSSTTTTCRLRGE
;
A
#
# COMPACT_ATOMS: atom_id res chain seq x y z
N MET A 1 2.27 -18.72 -16.45
CA MET A 1 3.52 -18.03 -16.86
C MET A 1 4.67 -18.88 -16.38
N ASP A 2 5.52 -19.29 -17.30
CA ASP A 2 6.68 -20.14 -17.03
C ASP A 2 7.76 -19.38 -16.21
N PRO A 3 8.57 -20.06 -15.37
CA PRO A 3 9.65 -19.41 -14.60
C PRO A 3 10.65 -18.62 -15.45
N ALA A 4 10.96 -19.07 -16.67
CA ALA A 4 11.87 -18.35 -17.56
C ALA A 4 11.25 -17.03 -18.04
N GLN A 5 9.96 -17.05 -18.38
CA GLN A 5 9.22 -15.85 -18.77
C GLN A 5 9.13 -14.85 -17.60
N ARG A 6 8.86 -15.32 -16.38
CA ARG A 6 8.82 -14.46 -15.18
C ARG A 6 10.15 -13.75 -14.95
N SER A 7 11.25 -14.50 -15.01
CA SER A 7 12.61 -13.97 -14.84
C SER A 7 12.96 -12.95 -15.92
N PHE A 8 12.54 -13.21 -17.17
CA PHE A 8 12.75 -12.30 -18.29
C PHE A 8 12.02 -10.96 -18.09
N VAL A 9 10.73 -10.98 -17.73
CA VAL A 9 9.95 -9.76 -17.45
C VAL A 9 10.51 -9.00 -16.25
N GLN A 10 10.88 -9.70 -15.17
CA GLN A 10 11.49 -9.09 -14.00
C GLN A 10 12.82 -8.40 -14.35
N LYS A 11 13.64 -9.00 -15.21
CA LYS A 11 14.92 -8.42 -15.67
C LYS A 11 14.70 -7.16 -16.50
N GLN A 12 13.77 -7.18 -17.45
CA GLN A 12 13.44 -6.00 -18.27
C GLN A 12 12.92 -4.84 -17.41
N TRP A 13 12.01 -5.12 -16.47
CA TRP A 13 11.52 -4.11 -15.54
C TRP A 13 12.61 -3.56 -14.60
N SER A 14 13.54 -4.42 -14.18
CA SER A 14 14.67 -3.97 -13.34
C SER A 14 15.57 -2.98 -14.08
N LYS A 15 15.73 -3.17 -15.40
CA LYS A 15 16.49 -2.31 -16.32
C LYS A 15 15.73 -1.08 -16.84
N ASP A 16 14.51 -0.85 -16.36
CA ASP A 16 13.65 0.24 -16.84
C ASP A 16 13.25 0.11 -18.33
N GLU A 17 13.36 -1.09 -18.92
CA GLU A 17 12.83 -1.40 -20.27
C GLU A 17 11.30 -1.57 -20.23
N ILE A 18 10.78 -2.05 -19.08
CA ILE A 18 9.34 -2.12 -18.78
C ILE A 18 9.07 -1.19 -17.60
N ASN A 19 8.11 -0.29 -17.75
CA ASN A 19 7.77 0.68 -16.71
C ASN A 19 6.77 0.15 -15.67
N ILE A 20 5.84 -0.73 -16.10
CA ILE A 20 4.70 -1.18 -15.29
C ILE A 20 4.60 -2.70 -15.36
N ILE A 21 4.44 -3.33 -14.20
CA ILE A 21 4.09 -4.75 -14.08
C ILE A 21 2.73 -4.85 -13.39
N SER A 22 1.81 -5.58 -13.99
CA SER A 22 0.60 -6.06 -13.32
C SER A 22 0.87 -7.47 -12.80
N ALA A 23 0.74 -7.66 -11.49
CA ALA A 23 1.09 -8.90 -10.84
C ALA A 23 0.19 -9.22 -9.65
N THR A 24 0.09 -10.50 -9.32
CA THR A 24 -0.53 -10.98 -8.08
C THR A 24 0.51 -11.02 -6.95
N VAL A 25 0.06 -11.31 -5.72
CA VAL A 25 0.90 -11.45 -4.52
C VAL A 25 2.13 -12.35 -4.74
N ALA A 26 2.01 -13.36 -5.61
CA ALA A 26 3.09 -14.29 -5.95
C ALA A 26 4.35 -13.60 -6.51
N PHE A 27 4.24 -12.43 -7.15
CA PHE A 27 5.39 -11.69 -7.66
C PHE A 27 6.26 -11.11 -6.53
N GLY A 28 5.64 -10.81 -5.39
CA GLY A 28 6.36 -10.30 -4.24
C GLY A 28 7.29 -11.30 -3.56
N MET A 29 7.01 -12.60 -3.71
CA MET A 29 7.78 -13.69 -3.10
C MET A 29 9.11 -13.95 -3.84
N VAL A 30 9.22 -13.53 -5.10
CA VAL A 30 10.42 -13.73 -5.95
C VAL A 30 11.54 -12.71 -5.63
N GLY A 31 11.39 -11.91 -4.57
CA GLY A 31 12.46 -11.04 -4.08
C GLY A 31 12.68 -9.79 -4.94
N ILE A 32 11.64 -8.99 -5.14
CA ILE A 32 11.77 -7.69 -5.84
C ILE A 32 12.65 -6.74 -5.01
N ASN A 33 13.79 -6.32 -5.57
CA ASN A 33 14.71 -5.38 -4.95
C ASN A 33 15.07 -4.21 -5.89
N LYS A 34 14.07 -3.56 -6.48
CA LYS A 34 14.26 -2.30 -7.22
C LYS A 34 14.05 -1.13 -6.26
N PRO A 35 15.05 -0.24 -6.05
CA PRO A 35 14.94 0.83 -5.07
C PRO A 35 13.99 1.95 -5.55
N ASN A 36 13.93 2.16 -6.86
CA ASN A 36 13.26 3.29 -7.50
C ASN A 36 11.79 3.04 -7.89
N VAL A 37 11.03 2.29 -7.08
CA VAL A 37 9.59 2.08 -7.30
C VAL A 37 8.79 3.30 -6.83
N ARG A 38 8.11 3.98 -7.77
CA ARG A 38 7.33 5.21 -7.50
C ARG A 38 5.88 4.97 -7.12
N PHE A 39 5.24 3.98 -7.74
CA PHE A 39 3.83 3.70 -7.55
C PHE A 39 3.63 2.22 -7.22
N VAL A 40 2.84 1.97 -6.19
CA VAL A 40 2.24 0.66 -5.94
C VAL A 40 0.73 0.87 -5.96
N ILE A 41 0.06 0.19 -6.89
CA ILE A 41 -1.37 0.32 -7.10
C ILE A 41 -2.01 -1.04 -6.81
N HIS A 42 -2.84 -1.07 -5.77
CA HIS A 42 -3.70 -2.20 -5.47
C HIS A 42 -5.00 -2.02 -6.24
N HIS A 43 -5.17 -2.86 -7.25
CA HIS A 43 -6.42 -2.91 -7.99
C HIS A 43 -7.53 -3.47 -7.09
N SER A 44 -7.33 -4.62 -6.45
CA SER A 44 -8.36 -5.25 -5.62
C SER A 44 -7.96 -5.25 -4.15
N LEU A 45 -8.96 -5.38 -3.27
CA LEU A 45 -8.78 -5.40 -1.82
C LEU A 45 -7.79 -6.53 -1.41
N PRO A 46 -6.69 -6.19 -0.72
CA PRO A 46 -5.80 -7.18 -0.12
C PRO A 46 -6.51 -8.09 0.89
N LYS A 47 -5.92 -9.24 1.19
CA LYS A 47 -6.50 -10.19 2.16
C LYS A 47 -6.43 -9.68 3.61
N SER A 48 -5.39 -8.92 3.93
CA SER A 48 -5.18 -8.35 5.25
C SER A 48 -4.42 -7.03 5.16
N ILE A 49 -4.47 -6.24 6.22
CA ILE A 49 -3.77 -4.95 6.32
C ILE A 49 -2.25 -5.14 6.46
N GLU A 50 -1.79 -6.24 7.05
CA GLU A 50 -0.37 -6.61 7.10
C GLU A 50 0.15 -6.95 5.71
N GLY A 51 -0.62 -7.74 4.93
CA GLY A 51 -0.32 -8.03 3.53
C GLY A 51 -0.22 -6.75 2.71
N TYR A 52 -1.22 -5.87 2.85
CA TYR A 52 -1.20 -4.54 2.24
C TYR A 52 0.07 -3.76 2.61
N HIS A 53 0.41 -3.69 3.90
CA HIS A 53 1.59 -2.97 4.38
C HIS A 53 2.89 -3.52 3.79
N GLN A 54 3.06 -4.85 3.73
CA GLN A 54 4.25 -5.48 3.12
C GLN A 54 4.34 -5.23 1.61
N GLU A 55 3.22 -5.31 0.90
CA GLU A 55 3.15 -5.08 -0.54
C GLU A 55 3.48 -3.63 -0.90
N CYS A 56 2.89 -2.69 -0.17
CA CYS A 56 3.17 -1.27 -0.27
C CYS A 56 4.59 -0.88 0.14
N GLY A 57 5.24 -1.67 1.00
CA GLY A 57 6.62 -1.49 1.45
C GLY A 57 7.67 -1.66 0.35
N ARG A 58 7.26 -1.99 -0.88
CA ARG A 58 8.13 -2.06 -2.06
C ARG A 58 8.36 -0.69 -2.70
N ALA A 59 7.49 0.28 -2.45
CA ALA A 59 7.62 1.63 -2.96
C ALA A 59 8.66 2.44 -2.17
N GLY A 60 9.43 3.29 -2.86
CA GLY A 60 10.22 4.36 -2.22
C GLY A 60 11.40 3.88 -1.36
N ARG A 61 12.03 2.74 -1.69
CA ARG A 61 13.20 2.23 -0.95
C ARG A 61 14.44 3.13 -1.08
N ASP A 62 14.46 4.00 -2.08
CA ASP A 62 15.46 5.07 -2.27
C ASP A 62 15.19 6.31 -1.40
N GLY A 63 14.13 6.33 -0.59
CA GLY A 63 13.74 7.47 0.25
C GLY A 63 13.09 8.62 -0.54
N MET A 64 12.95 8.49 -1.85
CA MET A 64 12.32 9.50 -2.71
C MET A 64 10.80 9.37 -2.66
N PRO A 65 10.06 10.49 -2.92
CA PRO A 65 8.62 10.49 -2.88
C PRO A 65 8.00 9.36 -3.71
N SER A 66 7.09 8.65 -3.08
CA SER A 66 6.38 7.52 -3.68
C SER A 66 4.90 7.57 -3.30
N SER A 67 4.06 6.88 -4.06
CA SER A 67 2.62 6.82 -3.82
C SER A 67 2.12 5.39 -3.78
N ARG A 68 1.22 5.13 -2.84
CA ARG A 68 0.49 3.88 -2.66
C ARG A 68 -0.98 4.17 -2.85
N VAL A 69 -1.61 3.50 -3.81
CA VAL A 69 -3.03 3.71 -4.13
C VAL A 69 -3.75 2.39 -3.98
N LEU A 70 -4.78 2.37 -3.12
CA LEU A 70 -5.69 1.24 -2.97
C LEU A 70 -7.05 1.60 -3.56
N TYR A 71 -7.46 0.89 -4.62
CA TYR A 71 -8.82 0.96 -5.12
C TYR A 71 -9.69 -0.01 -4.33
N TYR A 72 -10.73 0.51 -3.68
CA TYR A 72 -11.67 -0.26 -2.89
C TYR A 72 -13.04 -0.28 -3.55
N SER A 73 -13.65 -1.46 -3.54
CA SER A 73 -15.07 -1.67 -3.83
C SER A 73 -15.61 -2.70 -2.83
N TYR A 74 -16.84 -2.51 -2.36
CA TYR A 74 -17.48 -3.48 -1.47
C TYR A 74 -17.62 -4.87 -2.13
N SER A 75 -17.78 -4.92 -3.45
CA SER A 75 -17.81 -6.19 -4.19
C SER A 75 -16.50 -6.98 -4.10
N ASP A 76 -15.35 -6.30 -3.95
CA ASP A 76 -14.07 -6.96 -3.72
C ASP A 76 -13.98 -7.55 -2.32
N TYR A 77 -14.55 -6.88 -1.30
CA TYR A 77 -14.67 -7.45 0.04
C TYR A 77 -15.47 -8.76 0.03
N ILE A 78 -16.62 -8.78 -0.65
CA ILE A 78 -17.44 -10.00 -0.78
C ILE A 78 -16.60 -11.13 -1.41
N ARG A 79 -15.88 -10.87 -2.51
CA ARG A 79 -15.02 -11.86 -3.17
C ARG A 79 -13.92 -12.38 -2.25
N VAL A 80 -13.23 -11.49 -1.55
CA VAL A 80 -12.16 -11.83 -0.62
C VAL A 80 -12.69 -12.66 0.56
N LYS A 81 -13.86 -12.30 1.10
CA LYS A 81 -14.53 -13.07 2.16
C LYS A 81 -14.83 -14.50 1.72
N HIS A 82 -15.36 -14.69 0.50
CA HIS A 82 -15.64 -16.03 -0.03
C HIS A 82 -14.35 -16.86 -0.22
N MET A 83 -13.23 -16.24 -0.63
CA MET A 83 -11.94 -16.93 -0.76
C MET A 83 -11.30 -17.30 0.58
N ILE A 84 -11.53 -16.50 1.63
CA ILE A 84 -10.92 -16.70 2.96
C ILE A 84 -11.77 -17.63 3.84
N SER A 85 -13.05 -17.84 3.52
CA SER A 85 -14.02 -18.61 4.31
C SER A 85 -13.64 -20.09 4.53
N GLN A 86 -12.72 -20.29 5.47
CA GLN A 86 -12.65 -21.38 6.43
C GLN A 86 -12.51 -20.77 7.85
N GLY A 87 -13.50 -19.96 8.28
CA GLY A 87 -13.73 -19.72 9.73
C GLY A 87 -13.68 -18.30 10.29
N ALA A 88 -13.59 -17.22 9.49
CA ALA A 88 -13.63 -15.85 10.03
C ALA A 88 -14.99 -15.17 9.80
N THR A 89 -15.76 -14.98 10.89
CA THR A 89 -17.06 -14.27 10.88
C THR A 89 -16.92 -12.75 10.87
N GLU A 90 -15.77 -12.24 11.31
CA GLU A 90 -15.52 -10.82 11.52
C GLU A 90 -15.21 -10.06 10.21
N GLN A 91 -15.61 -8.78 10.17
CA GLN A 91 -15.20 -7.88 9.09
C GLN A 91 -13.69 -7.66 9.13
N SER A 92 -13.03 -7.67 7.97
CA SER A 92 -11.59 -7.46 7.89
C SER A 92 -11.25 -6.03 8.34
N PRO A 93 -10.25 -5.82 9.21
CA PRO A 93 -9.77 -4.48 9.59
C PRO A 93 -9.42 -3.59 8.38
N LEU A 94 -9.13 -4.22 7.23
CA LEU A 94 -8.86 -3.52 5.99
C LEU A 94 -10.10 -2.83 5.38
N VAL A 95 -11.30 -3.33 5.66
CA VAL A 95 -12.55 -2.67 5.24
C VAL A 95 -12.71 -1.37 6.00
N SER A 96 -12.61 -1.42 7.33
CA SER A 96 -12.63 -0.22 8.19
C SER A 96 -11.50 0.76 7.81
N TYR A 97 -10.34 0.24 7.43
CA TYR A 97 -9.24 1.05 6.89
C TYR A 97 -9.62 1.76 5.58
N CYS A 98 -10.40 1.16 4.69
CA CYS A 98 -10.80 1.78 3.42
C CYS A 98 -11.95 2.78 3.59
N GLU A 99 -12.92 2.46 4.44
CA GLU A 99 -14.14 3.24 4.65
C GLU A 99 -13.93 4.46 5.55
N ASN A 100 -12.88 4.47 6.37
CA ASN A 100 -12.53 5.63 7.18
C ASN A 100 -12.07 6.80 6.28
N ASP A 101 -12.76 7.93 6.30
CA ASP A 101 -12.41 9.15 5.55
C ASP A 101 -11.98 10.31 6.47
N VAL A 102 -11.96 10.08 7.78
CA VAL A 102 -11.70 11.09 8.80
C VAL A 102 -10.24 11.08 9.25
N ASP A 103 -9.69 9.89 9.48
CA ASP A 103 -8.40 9.68 10.12
C ASP A 103 -7.25 9.58 9.13
N CYS A 104 -6.05 9.94 9.60
CA CYS A 104 -4.83 9.76 8.84
C CYS A 104 -4.58 8.26 8.56
N ARG A 105 -4.34 7.92 7.28
CA ARG A 105 -4.00 6.55 6.85
C ARG A 105 -2.80 5.93 7.58
N ARG A 106 -1.81 6.76 7.97
CA ARG A 106 -0.65 6.31 8.76
C ARG A 106 -1.03 6.03 10.21
N LEU A 107 -1.90 6.82 10.82
CA LEU A 107 -2.42 6.59 12.17
C LEU A 107 -3.15 5.25 12.22
N LEU A 108 -4.04 4.98 11.27
CA LEU A 108 -4.77 3.71 11.19
C LEU A 108 -3.83 2.50 11.09
N GLN A 109 -2.74 2.60 10.33
CA GLN A 109 -1.72 1.55 10.28
C GLN A 109 -1.00 1.38 11.61
N LEU A 110 -0.59 2.47 12.26
CA LEU A 110 0.13 2.41 13.54
C LEU A 110 -0.73 1.80 14.64
N VAL A 111 -2.00 2.20 14.73
CA VAL A 111 -2.98 1.64 15.67
C VAL A 111 -3.14 0.13 15.45
N HIS A 112 -3.21 -0.30 14.19
CA HIS A 112 -3.31 -1.73 13.85
C HIS A 112 -2.10 -2.54 14.35
N PHE A 113 -0.89 -1.97 14.30
CA PHE A 113 0.33 -2.62 14.80
C PHE A 113 0.59 -2.39 16.29
N GLY A 114 -0.30 -1.70 17.01
CA GLY A 114 -0.13 -1.36 18.43
C GLY A 114 0.95 -0.30 18.70
N GLU A 115 1.37 0.45 17.67
CA GLU A 115 2.33 1.54 17.80
C GLU A 115 1.65 2.86 18.20
N LYS A 116 2.32 3.66 19.03
CA LYS A 116 1.81 4.97 19.45
C LYS A 116 2.06 6.01 18.38
N PHE A 117 1.03 6.75 17.97
CA PHE A 117 1.15 7.89 17.07
C PHE A 117 1.49 9.16 17.86
N ASP A 118 2.55 9.86 17.46
CA ASP A 118 2.89 11.19 17.97
C ASP A 118 2.30 12.27 17.04
N PRO A 119 1.28 13.04 17.49
CA PRO A 119 0.63 14.08 16.69
C PRO A 119 1.56 15.25 16.32
N GLY A 120 2.66 15.44 17.06
CA GLY A 120 3.60 16.55 16.84
C GLY A 120 4.36 16.46 15.52
N ILE A 121 4.40 15.28 14.90
CA ILE A 121 5.33 14.97 13.81
C ILE A 121 4.65 14.99 12.43
N ALA A 122 3.32 15.01 12.36
CA ALA A 122 2.54 14.95 11.11
C ALA A 122 2.55 16.23 10.23
N ARG A 123 3.29 17.29 10.62
CA ARG A 123 3.03 18.70 10.23
C ARG A 123 3.76 19.26 9.00
N LYS A 124 4.41 18.48 8.13
CA LYS A 124 5.28 19.05 7.07
C LYS A 124 5.14 18.48 5.65
N HIS A 125 3.94 18.42 5.05
CA HIS A 125 3.79 18.47 3.58
C HIS A 125 2.42 19.01 3.16
N LYS A 126 2.43 20.04 2.29
CA LYS A 126 1.26 20.61 1.63
C LYS A 126 0.89 19.73 0.43
N PRO A 127 -0.39 19.37 0.22
CA PRO A 127 -0.81 18.57 -0.93
C PRO A 127 -0.52 19.29 -2.23
N ARG A 128 0.07 18.60 -3.21
CA ARG A 128 -0.06 19.00 -4.61
C ARG A 128 -1.49 18.65 -5.00
N SER A 129 -2.29 19.66 -5.28
CA SER A 129 -3.69 19.55 -5.70
C SER A 129 -3.82 18.56 -6.86
N LEU A 130 -4.24 17.34 -6.57
CA LEU A 130 -4.97 16.52 -7.53
C LEU A 130 -6.45 16.89 -7.35
N PRO A 131 -7.17 17.20 -8.43
CA PRO A 131 -8.59 17.47 -8.33
C PRO A 131 -9.27 16.18 -7.86
N LEU A 132 -10.32 16.32 -7.05
CA LEU A 132 -11.19 15.27 -6.51
C LEU A 132 -10.77 14.71 -5.13
N GLY A 133 -11.19 15.46 -4.10
CA GLY A 133 -11.83 15.02 -2.86
C GLY A 133 -11.28 13.83 -2.06
N GLY A 134 -10.84 14.11 -0.82
CA GLY A 134 -10.83 13.12 0.26
C GLY A 134 -9.58 13.07 1.13
N ASP A 135 -8.46 13.66 0.71
CA ASP A 135 -7.17 13.40 1.39
C ASP A 135 -6.86 14.43 2.48
N LYS A 136 -6.87 14.00 3.76
CA LYS A 136 -6.15 14.71 4.83
C LYS A 136 -4.70 14.20 4.90
N PRO A 137 -3.70 15.08 4.73
CA PRO A 137 -2.30 14.68 4.71
C PRO A 137 -1.80 14.24 6.09
N CYS A 138 -0.96 13.22 6.10
CA CYS A 138 -0.20 12.81 7.26
C CYS A 138 1.25 12.71 6.82
N SER A 139 2.03 13.74 7.14
CA SER A 139 3.35 13.93 6.54
C SER A 139 4.49 13.61 7.51
N SER A 140 5.42 12.77 7.03
CA SER A 140 6.81 12.52 7.45
C SER A 140 7.10 12.34 8.96
N LEU A 141 7.50 11.13 9.34
CA LEU A 141 8.07 10.77 10.64
C LEU A 141 9.41 10.03 10.42
N PRO A 142 10.44 10.23 11.26
CA PRO A 142 11.57 9.31 11.34
C PRO A 142 11.11 7.97 11.97
N ALA A 143 11.77 6.88 11.57
CA ALA A 143 11.37 5.51 11.92
C ALA A 143 11.51 5.23 13.44
N PRO A 144 10.58 4.47 14.06
CA PRO A 144 10.89 3.76 15.30
C PRO A 144 11.89 2.63 15.02
N SER A 145 12.73 2.34 16.02
CA SER A 145 13.98 1.55 15.94
C SER A 145 13.83 0.05 15.66
N VAL A 146 12.64 -0.43 15.30
CA VAL A 146 12.38 -1.85 15.15
C VAL A 146 11.45 -2.04 13.96
N PHE A 147 11.98 -2.57 12.86
CA PHE A 147 11.21 -3.20 11.78
C PHE A 147 10.55 -2.34 10.67
N THR A 148 11.05 -1.14 10.31
CA THR A 148 10.64 -0.52 9.03
C THR A 148 11.80 0.08 8.22
N PRO A 149 11.96 -0.26 6.92
CA PRO A 149 12.85 0.49 6.05
C PRO A 149 12.28 1.91 5.86
N SER A 150 13.13 2.92 6.03
CA SER A 150 12.87 4.36 5.90
C SER A 150 11.77 4.75 4.89
N PHE A 151 10.56 5.06 5.38
CA PHE A 151 9.37 5.44 4.60
C PHE A 151 9.06 6.96 4.65
N SER A 152 10.07 7.82 4.71
CA SER A 152 9.87 9.24 5.08
C SER A 152 9.05 10.08 4.07
N SER A 153 8.79 9.57 2.86
CA SER A 153 8.20 10.35 1.76
C SER A 153 7.06 9.63 0.98
N THR A 154 6.41 8.62 1.56
CA THR A 154 5.34 7.89 0.86
C THR A 154 3.93 8.41 1.18
N THR A 155 3.18 8.82 0.15
CA THR A 155 1.75 9.14 0.27
C THR A 155 0.92 7.86 0.13
N THR A 156 -0.06 7.66 1.01
CA THR A 156 -0.97 6.51 0.96
C THR A 156 -2.39 7.01 0.79
N THR A 157 -3.06 6.58 -0.29
CA THR A 157 -4.43 6.98 -0.62
C THR A 157 -5.28 5.72 -0.82
N CYS A 158 -6.47 5.70 -0.22
CA CYS A 158 -7.50 4.73 -0.55
C CYS A 158 -8.61 5.46 -1.30
N ARG A 159 -8.95 4.96 -2.50
CA ARG A 159 -9.99 5.54 -3.35
C ARG A 159 -11.11 4.52 -3.52
N LEU A 160 -12.34 4.98 -3.32
CA LEU A 160 -13.49 4.25 -3.80
C LEU A 160 -13.36 4.12 -5.32
N ARG A 161 -13.47 2.90 -5.83
CA ARG A 161 -13.55 2.67 -7.26
C ARG A 161 -14.91 3.19 -7.70
N GLY A 162 -14.92 4.32 -8.42
CA GLY A 162 -16.14 4.82 -9.05
C GLY A 162 -16.73 3.76 -9.96
N GLU A 163 -18.06 3.64 -9.93
CA GLU A 163 -18.83 2.83 -10.89
C GLU A 163 -18.69 3.37 -12.31
#